data_AF-A0A7J2KDE4-F1
#
_entry.id   AF-A0A7J2KDE4-F1
#
_cell.length_a   1.000
_cell.length_b   1.000
_cell.length_c   1.000
_cell.angle_alpha   90.00
_cell.angle_beta   90.00
_cell.angle_gamma   90.00
#
_symmetry.space_group_name_H-M   'P 1'
#
loop_
_entity.id
_entity.type
_entity.pdbx_description
1 polymer ?
#
loop_
_entity_poly.entity_id
_entity_poly.type
_entity_poly.pdbx_seq_one_letter_code
_entity_poly.pdbx_strand_id
1 'polypeptide(L)'
;MCSFTWRLRSGHEALAYVSGIKLRDFYLDAKSCAHAFYMGRKKLRKIFGEDIILPNVSVPHLSYGHISCLGSEIIFPIDSAPSLYPIYSSIEEGLRLLIKRKKRFEDCKLFKHYLKIYKYLCKRFPNEKVSIYGFGWEGPITTAIMLRGTDFLVDMYRKPILVKKFLKELTESIVEFIYFLRRLMDEPEINPYSSGLCDDCSSYIPPKLWDEFVIPYWEQYYSGITSGRRYIHVENLSPPHLKYLEKVRIVHYDPSVSPKLTPKIIKREIKIPFSWRLPSFMYLSMNKEDIYRWVLDSYREGANEMYTTVEPLIFRQNLLDKIKAFIDACKKIR
;
A
#
# COMPACT_ATOMS: atom_id res chain seq x y z
N MET A 1 11.22 24.38 -9.29
CA MET A 1 10.91 23.92 -7.92
C MET A 1 9.63 23.10 -7.99
N CYS A 2 9.57 21.89 -7.42
CA CYS A 2 8.28 21.21 -7.28
C CYS A 2 7.41 22.04 -6.33
N SER A 3 6.19 22.39 -6.75
CA SER A 3 5.22 23.05 -5.89
C SER A 3 4.88 22.15 -4.71
N PHE A 4 4.83 22.73 -3.51
CA PHE A 4 4.33 22.04 -2.32
C PHE A 4 2.87 21.58 -2.55
N THR A 5 2.55 20.39 -2.07
CA THR A 5 1.17 19.87 -2.10
C THR A 5 0.79 19.26 -0.76
N TRP A 6 -0.50 19.16 -0.47
CA TRP A 6 -0.98 18.45 0.69
C TRP A 6 -2.26 17.69 0.39
N ARG A 7 -2.55 16.64 1.17
CA ARG A 7 -3.73 15.80 0.98
C ARG A 7 -4.32 15.35 2.31
N LEU A 8 -5.63 15.50 2.46
CA LEU A 8 -6.41 14.71 3.42
C LEU A 8 -7.05 13.56 2.65
N ARG A 9 -6.64 12.32 2.92
CA ARG A 9 -7.21 11.12 2.27
C ARG A 9 -8.11 10.39 3.25
N SER A 10 -9.10 9.65 2.78
CA SER A 10 -9.81 8.68 3.62
C SER A 10 -9.31 7.27 3.37
N GLY A 11 -9.12 6.49 4.43
CA GLY A 11 -9.00 5.04 4.31
C GLY A 11 -10.36 4.39 4.02
N HIS A 12 -10.37 3.18 3.45
CA HIS A 12 -11.60 2.40 3.27
C HIS A 12 -12.24 2.01 4.61
N GLU A 13 -11.41 1.77 5.62
CA GLU A 13 -11.86 1.46 6.98
C GLU A 13 -12.66 2.61 7.60
N ALA A 14 -12.30 3.86 7.29
CA ALA A 14 -13.09 5.01 7.73
C ALA A 14 -14.47 5.05 7.06
N LEU A 15 -14.58 4.67 5.79
CA LEU A 15 -15.88 4.56 5.10
C LEU A 15 -16.78 3.52 5.77
N ALA A 16 -16.24 2.34 6.08
CA ALA A 16 -16.96 1.29 6.80
C ALA A 16 -17.39 1.77 8.19
N TYR A 17 -16.44 2.33 8.96
CA TYR A 17 -16.67 2.80 10.32
C TYR A 17 -17.77 3.85 10.40
N VAL A 18 -17.68 4.94 9.63
CA VAL A 18 -18.70 6.00 9.68
C VAL A 18 -20.05 5.53 9.14
N SER A 19 -20.08 4.45 8.35
CA SER A 19 -21.32 3.83 7.86
C SER A 19 -21.92 2.81 8.84
N GLY A 20 -21.26 2.54 9.98
CA GLY A 20 -21.72 1.52 10.93
C GLY A 20 -21.55 0.09 10.43
N ILE A 21 -20.66 -0.13 9.46
CA ILE A 21 -20.39 -1.43 8.88
C ILE A 21 -19.16 -2.04 9.55
N LYS A 22 -19.27 -3.32 9.94
CA LYS A 22 -18.15 -4.12 10.46
C LYS A 22 -17.13 -4.36 9.36
N LEU A 23 -15.85 -4.33 9.72
CA LEU A 23 -14.78 -4.38 8.72
C LEU A 23 -14.80 -5.71 7.94
N ARG A 24 -15.09 -6.84 8.61
CA ARG A 24 -15.30 -8.13 7.94
C ARG A 24 -16.38 -8.07 6.86
N ASP A 25 -17.51 -7.44 7.16
CA ASP A 25 -18.66 -7.39 6.25
C ASP A 25 -18.36 -6.45 5.07
N PHE A 26 -17.57 -5.39 5.30
CA PHE A 26 -17.04 -4.57 4.22
C PHE A 26 -16.21 -5.41 3.23
N TYR A 27 -15.39 -6.35 3.71
CA TYR A 27 -14.57 -7.23 2.88
C TYR A 27 -15.32 -8.36 2.18
N LEU A 28 -16.41 -8.86 2.77
CA LEU A 28 -17.05 -10.12 2.35
C LEU A 28 -18.50 -9.99 1.85
N ASP A 29 -19.17 -8.85 2.09
CA ASP A 29 -20.55 -8.64 1.65
C ASP A 29 -20.64 -7.46 0.67
N ALA A 30 -21.10 -7.76 -0.55
CA ALA A 30 -21.18 -6.77 -1.62
C ALA A 30 -22.12 -5.60 -1.30
N LYS A 31 -23.20 -5.86 -0.55
CA LYS A 31 -24.17 -4.82 -0.16
C LYS A 31 -23.57 -3.88 0.88
N SER A 32 -22.90 -4.44 1.89
CA SER A 32 -22.19 -3.71 2.94
C SER A 32 -21.04 -2.87 2.36
N CYS A 33 -20.27 -3.44 1.43
CA CYS A 33 -19.25 -2.71 0.68
C CYS A 33 -19.84 -1.50 -0.08
N ALA A 34 -20.88 -1.73 -0.89
CA ALA A 34 -21.54 -0.65 -1.62
C ALA A 34 -22.15 0.41 -0.70
N HIS A 35 -22.75 -0.01 0.41
CA HIS A 35 -23.30 0.90 1.42
C HIS A 35 -22.20 1.76 2.05
N ALA A 36 -21.05 1.18 2.39
CA ALA A 36 -19.92 1.90 2.95
C ALA A 36 -19.36 2.93 1.96
N PHE A 37 -19.23 2.61 0.67
CA PHE A 37 -18.84 3.60 -0.33
C PHE A 37 -19.85 4.74 -0.44
N TYR A 38 -21.14 4.43 -0.55
CA TYR A 38 -22.18 5.45 -0.71
C TYR A 38 -22.33 6.33 0.54
N MET A 39 -22.62 5.73 1.69
CA MET A 39 -22.87 6.46 2.93
C MET A 39 -21.59 7.02 3.53
N GLY A 40 -20.49 6.28 3.46
CA GLY A 40 -19.20 6.69 4.02
C GLY A 40 -18.70 7.95 3.34
N ARG A 41 -18.69 7.98 2.01
CA ARG A 41 -18.31 9.17 1.24
C ARG A 41 -19.20 10.37 1.56
N LYS A 42 -20.52 10.17 1.59
CA LYS A 42 -21.48 11.24 1.92
C LYS A 42 -21.21 11.83 3.31
N LYS A 43 -20.98 10.97 4.31
CA LYS A 43 -20.71 11.41 5.70
C LYS A 43 -19.37 12.13 5.79
N LEU A 44 -18.31 11.61 5.19
CA LEU A 44 -17.01 12.26 5.21
C LEU A 44 -17.00 13.59 4.45
N ARG A 45 -17.69 13.66 3.31
CA ARG A 45 -17.87 14.91 2.56
C ARG A 45 -18.59 15.97 3.39
N LYS A 46 -19.61 15.58 4.17
CA LYS A 46 -20.31 16.50 5.10
C LYS A 46 -19.37 17.06 6.18
N ILE A 47 -18.37 16.29 6.61
CA ILE A 47 -17.46 16.67 7.70
C ILE A 47 -16.31 17.56 7.20
N PHE A 48 -15.72 17.19 6.06
CA PHE A 48 -14.47 17.78 5.57
C PHE A 48 -14.62 18.62 4.30
N GLY A 49 -15.81 18.67 3.68
CA GLY A 49 -16.05 19.43 2.47
C GLY A 49 -15.15 19.00 1.30
N GLU A 50 -14.66 19.96 0.52
CA GLU A 50 -13.77 19.70 -0.61
C GLU A 50 -12.32 19.38 -0.24
N ASP A 51 -11.96 19.50 1.05
CA ASP A 51 -10.59 19.23 1.50
C ASP A 51 -10.27 17.72 1.53
N ILE A 52 -11.27 16.83 1.55
CA ILE A 52 -11.06 15.38 1.60
C ILE A 52 -11.06 14.73 0.22
N ILE A 53 -10.01 13.95 -0.04
CA ILE A 53 -9.93 13.01 -1.15
C ILE A 53 -10.59 11.70 -0.73
N LEU A 54 -11.73 11.41 -1.35
CA LEU A 54 -12.50 10.20 -1.12
C LEU A 54 -11.98 9.06 -2.02
N PRO A 55 -11.90 7.83 -1.54
CA PRO A 55 -11.48 6.69 -2.36
C PRO A 55 -12.45 6.46 -3.51
N ASN A 56 -11.95 6.11 -4.70
CA ASN A 56 -12.76 5.64 -5.84
C ASN A 56 -13.44 4.30 -5.53
N VAL A 57 -14.50 3.92 -6.27
CA VAL A 57 -15.20 2.65 -5.96
C VAL A 57 -14.33 1.53 -6.45
N SER A 58 -14.06 0.58 -5.57
CA SER A 58 -13.34 -0.64 -5.89
C SER A 58 -13.90 -1.78 -5.08
N VAL A 59 -13.51 -3.01 -5.42
CA VAL A 59 -13.59 -4.08 -4.41
C VAL A 59 -12.76 -3.67 -3.17
N PRO A 60 -13.11 -4.13 -1.96
CA PRO A 60 -12.36 -3.82 -0.74
C PRO A 60 -10.85 -3.99 -0.93
N HIS A 61 -10.05 -3.04 -0.43
CA HIS A 61 -8.59 -3.10 -0.59
C HIS A 61 -7.97 -4.16 0.33
N LEU A 62 -7.54 -5.25 -0.28
CA LEU A 62 -6.86 -6.38 0.31
C LEU A 62 -5.52 -6.56 -0.40
N SER A 63 -4.41 -6.24 0.27
CA SER A 63 -3.07 -6.43 -0.32
C SER A 63 -2.70 -7.89 -0.59
N TYR A 64 -3.43 -8.84 -0.01
CA TYR A 64 -3.14 -10.27 -0.06
C TYR A 64 -3.85 -11.03 -1.20
N GLY A 65 -4.33 -10.33 -2.23
CA GLY A 65 -5.03 -10.97 -3.36
C GLY A 65 -4.13 -11.97 -4.10
N HIS A 66 -2.92 -11.54 -4.46
CA HIS A 66 -1.89 -12.43 -5.05
C HIS A 66 -1.56 -13.61 -4.14
N ILE A 67 -1.29 -13.33 -2.85
CA ILE A 67 -0.91 -14.34 -1.84
C ILE A 67 -2.03 -15.38 -1.65
N SER A 68 -3.30 -14.95 -1.67
CA SER A 68 -4.45 -15.86 -1.63
C SER A 68 -4.54 -16.75 -2.87
N CYS A 69 -4.16 -16.24 -4.05
CA CYS A 69 -4.06 -17.07 -5.25
C CYS A 69 -2.88 -18.07 -5.18
N LEU A 70 -1.87 -17.75 -4.37
CA LEU A 70 -0.84 -18.69 -3.94
C LEU A 70 -1.30 -19.59 -2.78
N GLY A 71 -2.60 -19.72 -2.55
CA GLY A 71 -3.20 -20.71 -1.66
C GLY A 71 -3.12 -20.37 -0.18
N SER A 72 -2.69 -19.17 0.20
CA SER A 72 -2.86 -18.70 1.58
C SER A 72 -4.33 -18.46 1.90
N GLU A 73 -4.75 -18.94 3.06
CA GLU A 73 -6.04 -18.59 3.63
C GLU A 73 -5.97 -17.22 4.29
N ILE A 74 -6.92 -16.34 3.94
CA ILE A 74 -7.00 -14.99 4.49
C ILE A 74 -8.04 -14.98 5.60
N ILE A 75 -7.62 -14.47 6.75
CA ILE A 75 -8.44 -14.31 7.94
C ILE A 75 -9.06 -12.91 7.90
N PHE A 76 -10.37 -12.83 8.10
CA PHE A 76 -11.11 -11.57 8.15
C PHE A 76 -11.70 -11.38 9.56
N PRO A 77 -10.96 -10.73 10.48
CA PRO A 77 -11.47 -10.39 11.81
C PRO A 77 -12.67 -9.44 11.72
N ILE A 78 -13.54 -9.44 12.73
CA ILE A 78 -14.79 -8.65 12.73
C ILE A 78 -14.52 -7.15 12.49
N ASP A 79 -13.58 -6.57 13.23
CA ASP A 79 -13.29 -5.13 13.24
C ASP A 79 -11.78 -4.82 13.20
N SER A 80 -11.00 -5.67 12.51
CA SER A 80 -9.55 -5.46 12.28
C SER A 80 -9.19 -5.77 10.84
N ALA A 81 -8.06 -5.25 10.39
CA ALA A 81 -7.52 -5.51 9.06
C ALA A 81 -7.35 -7.02 8.83
N PRO A 82 -7.49 -7.51 7.58
CA PRO A 82 -7.23 -8.89 7.24
C PRO A 82 -5.81 -9.32 7.61
N SER A 83 -5.62 -10.62 7.85
CA SER A 83 -4.31 -11.21 8.10
C SER A 83 -4.21 -12.61 7.49
N LEU A 84 -3.03 -13.21 7.55
CA LEU A 84 -2.77 -14.56 7.07
C LEU A 84 -1.65 -15.21 7.89
N TYR A 85 -1.50 -16.52 7.76
CA TYR A 85 -0.34 -17.25 8.26
C TYR A 85 0.58 -17.67 7.11
N PRO A 86 1.92 -17.72 7.35
CA PRO A 86 2.85 -18.31 6.40
C PRO A 86 2.46 -19.74 6.04
N ILE A 87 2.68 -20.12 4.78
CA ILE A 87 2.28 -21.42 4.23
C ILE A 87 3.45 -22.29 3.77
N TYR A 88 4.67 -21.74 3.69
CA TYR A 88 5.86 -22.50 3.31
C TYR A 88 6.70 -22.82 4.53
N SER A 89 6.96 -24.11 4.74
CA SER A 89 7.82 -24.59 5.84
C SER A 89 9.31 -24.40 5.54
N SER A 90 9.68 -24.24 4.27
CA SER A 90 11.06 -24.05 3.81
C SER A 90 11.11 -23.28 2.48
N ILE A 91 12.27 -22.69 2.16
CA ILE A 91 12.47 -22.01 0.87
C ILE A 91 12.43 -22.99 -0.32
N GLU A 92 12.87 -24.23 -0.14
CA GLU A 92 12.79 -25.30 -1.14
C GLU A 92 11.35 -25.66 -1.46
N GLU A 93 10.52 -25.83 -0.43
CA GLU A 93 9.09 -26.07 -0.61
C GLU A 93 8.44 -24.90 -1.35
N GLY A 94 8.70 -23.67 -0.90
CA GLY A 94 8.16 -22.48 -1.53
C GLY A 94 8.52 -22.39 -3.01
N LEU A 95 9.80 -22.57 -3.35
CA LEU A 95 10.28 -22.54 -4.73
C LEU A 95 9.64 -23.65 -5.58
N ARG A 96 9.59 -24.88 -5.06
CA ARG A 96 8.95 -26.02 -5.74
C ARG A 96 7.47 -25.76 -6.02
N LEU A 97 6.74 -25.20 -5.05
CA LEU A 97 5.32 -24.89 -5.20
C LEU A 97 5.07 -23.72 -6.16
N LEU A 98 5.90 -22.68 -6.16
CA LEU A 98 5.83 -21.59 -7.14
C LEU A 98 6.03 -22.10 -8.57
N ILE A 99 7.06 -22.93 -8.80
CA ILE A 99 7.35 -23.50 -10.13
C ILE A 99 6.24 -24.46 -10.58
N LYS A 100 5.75 -25.32 -9.69
CA LYS A 100 4.73 -26.33 -10.03
C LYS A 100 3.37 -25.70 -10.35
N ARG A 101 3.03 -24.58 -9.72
CA ARG A 101 1.73 -23.94 -9.91
C ARG A 101 1.63 -23.36 -11.31
N LYS A 102 0.71 -23.92 -12.10
CA LYS A 102 0.14 -23.19 -13.24
C LYS A 102 -0.52 -21.93 -12.68
N LYS A 103 -0.09 -20.77 -13.14
CA LYS A 103 -0.50 -19.44 -12.64
C LYS A 103 -1.94 -19.10 -13.08
N ARG A 104 -2.90 -19.88 -12.58
CA ARG A 104 -4.34 -19.78 -12.85
C ARG A 104 -5.03 -19.03 -11.73
N PHE A 105 -4.79 -17.72 -11.68
CA PHE A 105 -5.33 -16.84 -10.63
C PHE A 105 -6.87 -16.83 -10.63
N GLU A 106 -7.49 -17.08 -11.77
CA GLU A 106 -8.95 -17.17 -11.95
C GLU A 106 -9.58 -18.32 -11.17
N ASP A 107 -8.82 -19.36 -10.82
CA ASP A 107 -9.31 -20.51 -10.06
C ASP A 107 -9.44 -20.21 -8.55
N CYS A 108 -8.77 -19.16 -8.06
CA CYS A 108 -8.79 -18.79 -6.65
C CYS A 108 -10.22 -18.50 -6.14
N LYS A 109 -10.60 -19.18 -5.06
CA LYS A 109 -11.94 -19.03 -4.43
C LYS A 109 -12.19 -17.59 -4.00
N LEU A 110 -11.19 -16.93 -3.41
CA LEU A 110 -11.33 -15.55 -2.95
C LEU A 110 -11.43 -14.58 -4.13
N PHE A 111 -10.64 -14.78 -5.19
CA PHE A 111 -10.78 -14.00 -6.42
C PHE A 111 -12.19 -14.13 -7.02
N LYS A 112 -12.74 -15.35 -7.14
CA LYS A 112 -14.12 -15.56 -7.61
C LYS A 112 -15.16 -14.83 -6.76
N HIS A 113 -14.93 -14.74 -5.45
CA HIS A 113 -15.76 -13.96 -4.54
C HIS A 113 -15.64 -12.45 -4.81
N TYR A 114 -14.42 -11.92 -4.91
CA TYR A 114 -14.17 -10.50 -5.21
C TYR A 114 -14.69 -10.09 -6.59
N LEU A 115 -14.63 -10.98 -7.58
CA LEU A 115 -15.22 -10.76 -8.90
C LEU A 115 -16.75 -10.61 -8.83
N LYS A 116 -17.43 -11.31 -7.91
CA LYS A 116 -18.87 -11.12 -7.67
C LYS A 116 -19.15 -9.76 -7.03
N ILE A 117 -18.32 -9.33 -6.06
CA ILE A 117 -18.40 -7.99 -5.46
C ILE A 117 -18.18 -6.92 -6.54
N TYR A 118 -17.13 -7.05 -7.34
CA TYR A 118 -16.82 -6.15 -8.45
C TYR A 118 -18.02 -5.96 -9.39
N LYS A 119 -18.60 -7.08 -9.87
CA LYS A 119 -19.78 -7.06 -10.75
C LYS A 119 -20.99 -6.40 -10.08
N TYR A 120 -21.18 -6.63 -8.79
CA TYR A 120 -22.25 -5.98 -8.03
C TYR A 120 -22.03 -4.46 -7.91
N LEU A 121 -20.80 -4.03 -7.62
CA LEU A 121 -20.44 -2.61 -7.53
C LEU A 121 -20.60 -1.91 -8.89
N CYS A 122 -20.19 -2.53 -10.00
CA CYS A 122 -20.39 -1.98 -11.35
C CYS A 122 -21.87 -1.68 -11.62
N LYS A 123 -22.78 -2.60 -11.23
CA LYS A 123 -24.23 -2.39 -11.36
C LYS A 123 -24.74 -1.27 -10.45
N ARG A 124 -24.16 -1.12 -9.25
CA ARG A 124 -24.63 -0.15 -8.25
C ARG A 124 -24.11 1.27 -8.50
N PHE A 125 -22.97 1.40 -9.16
CA PHE A 125 -22.28 2.64 -9.48
C PHE A 125 -22.01 2.72 -11.00
N PRO A 126 -23.05 2.74 -11.86
CA PRO A 126 -22.88 2.65 -13.32
C PRO A 126 -22.15 3.85 -13.94
N ASN A 127 -22.09 4.96 -13.22
CA ASN A 127 -21.45 6.21 -13.67
C ASN A 127 -20.03 6.37 -13.14
N GLU A 128 -19.47 5.38 -12.44
CA GLU A 128 -18.12 5.41 -11.89
C GLU A 128 -17.26 4.30 -12.52
N LYS A 129 -15.98 4.58 -12.75
CA LYS A 129 -15.00 3.53 -13.13
C LYS A 129 -14.68 2.70 -11.89
N VAL A 130 -15.47 1.65 -11.65
CA VAL A 130 -15.23 0.69 -10.56
C VAL A 130 -13.96 -0.11 -10.85
N SER A 131 -13.11 -0.30 -9.84
CA SER A 131 -11.82 -1.00 -9.97
C SER A 131 -11.80 -2.36 -9.26
N ILE A 132 -11.18 -3.36 -9.88
CA ILE A 132 -10.89 -4.65 -9.24
C ILE A 132 -9.54 -4.66 -8.48
N TYR A 133 -8.72 -3.62 -8.62
CA TYR A 133 -7.37 -3.54 -8.01
C TYR A 133 -7.37 -3.52 -6.49
N GLY A 134 -8.54 -3.42 -5.84
CA GLY A 134 -8.64 -3.71 -4.41
C GLY A 134 -8.24 -5.15 -4.08
N PHE A 135 -8.38 -6.10 -5.00
CA PHE A 135 -7.81 -7.44 -4.86
C PHE A 135 -6.31 -7.41 -5.23
N GLY A 136 -5.53 -6.79 -4.36
CA GLY A 136 -4.18 -6.32 -4.64
C GLY A 136 -3.07 -7.34 -4.45
N TRP A 137 -1.85 -6.82 -4.41
CA TRP A 137 -0.61 -7.56 -4.23
C TRP A 137 0.36 -6.72 -3.40
N GLU A 138 1.35 -7.39 -2.82
CA GLU A 138 2.49 -6.77 -2.15
C GLU A 138 3.75 -6.92 -3.01
N GLY A 139 4.80 -6.20 -2.63
CA GLY A 139 6.11 -6.30 -3.26
C GLY A 139 6.82 -7.63 -3.00
N PRO A 140 7.93 -7.90 -3.70
CA PRO A 140 8.63 -9.18 -3.63
C PRO A 140 9.06 -9.58 -2.21
N ILE A 141 9.56 -8.65 -1.39
CA ILE A 141 10.10 -8.98 -0.07
C ILE A 141 8.99 -9.18 0.96
N THR A 142 8.02 -8.27 1.01
CA THR A 142 6.82 -8.42 1.84
C THR A 142 6.11 -9.72 1.52
N THR A 143 5.91 -10.03 0.23
CA THR A 143 5.29 -11.28 -0.21
C THR A 143 6.10 -12.50 0.23
N ALA A 144 7.44 -12.47 0.10
CA ALA A 144 8.29 -13.57 0.53
C ALA A 144 8.18 -13.84 2.04
N ILE A 145 8.22 -12.78 2.86
CA ILE A 145 8.07 -12.89 4.32
C ILE A 145 6.66 -13.35 4.70
N MET A 146 5.62 -12.90 4.00
CA MET A 146 4.25 -13.36 4.25
C MET A 146 4.05 -14.84 3.92
N LEU A 147 4.72 -15.36 2.89
CA LEU A 147 4.62 -16.78 2.51
C LEU A 147 5.48 -17.71 3.36
N ARG A 148 6.71 -17.30 3.70
CA ARG A 148 7.71 -18.14 4.39
C ARG A 148 7.83 -17.84 5.90
N GLY A 149 7.33 -16.68 6.35
CA GLY A 149 7.55 -16.16 7.68
C GLY A 149 8.93 -15.50 7.83
N THR A 150 9.28 -15.14 9.06
CA THR A 150 10.56 -14.49 9.40
C THR A 150 11.78 -15.37 9.12
N ASP A 151 11.60 -16.69 9.03
CA ASP A 151 12.67 -17.61 8.61
C ASP A 151 13.23 -17.29 7.22
N PHE A 152 12.48 -16.60 6.36
CA PHE A 152 12.99 -16.08 5.09
C PHE A 152 14.28 -15.27 5.29
N LEU A 153 14.36 -14.46 6.35
CA LEU A 153 15.54 -13.66 6.67
C LEU A 153 16.73 -14.55 7.05
N VAL A 154 16.49 -15.72 7.65
CA VAL A 154 17.53 -16.71 7.96
C VAL A 154 17.97 -17.45 6.68
N ASP A 155 17.01 -17.80 5.82
CA ASP A 155 17.26 -18.45 4.53
C ASP A 155 18.17 -17.59 3.63
N MET A 156 18.11 -16.25 3.73
CA MET A 156 19.01 -15.35 2.99
C MET A 156 20.48 -15.60 3.29
N TYR A 157 20.83 -15.96 4.54
CA TYR A 157 22.21 -16.23 4.92
C TYR A 157 22.61 -17.68 4.71
N ARG A 158 21.69 -18.62 4.97
CA ARG A 158 21.97 -20.06 4.92
C ARG A 158 21.85 -20.65 3.52
N LYS A 159 20.97 -20.08 2.70
CA LYS A 159 20.57 -20.61 1.39
C LYS A 159 20.45 -19.48 0.33
N PRO A 160 21.44 -18.60 0.19
CA PRO A 160 21.34 -17.40 -0.66
C PRO A 160 20.99 -17.71 -2.13
N ILE A 161 21.54 -18.79 -2.68
CA ILE A 161 21.27 -19.21 -4.07
C ILE A 161 19.79 -19.60 -4.24
N LEU A 162 19.21 -20.32 -3.28
CA LEU A 162 17.80 -20.73 -3.33
C LEU A 162 16.87 -19.55 -3.11
N VAL A 163 17.21 -18.64 -2.19
CA VAL A 163 16.45 -17.40 -1.99
C VAL A 163 16.40 -16.57 -3.26
N LYS A 164 17.53 -16.42 -3.98
CA LYS A 164 17.54 -15.67 -5.24
C LYS A 164 16.63 -16.29 -6.30
N LYS A 165 16.66 -17.63 -6.43
CA LYS A 165 15.75 -18.35 -7.33
C LYS A 165 14.29 -18.14 -6.91
N PHE A 166 14.00 -18.25 -5.62
CA PHE A 166 12.67 -18.02 -5.06
C PHE A 166 12.16 -16.61 -5.35
N LEU A 167 12.94 -15.57 -5.06
CA LEU A 167 12.55 -14.18 -5.30
C LEU A 167 12.33 -13.88 -6.79
N LYS A 168 13.14 -14.47 -7.68
CA LYS A 168 12.94 -14.35 -9.13
C LYS A 168 11.59 -14.93 -9.57
N GLU A 169 11.30 -16.17 -9.18
CA GLU A 169 10.04 -16.85 -9.54
C GLU A 169 8.83 -16.18 -8.88
N LEU A 170 8.99 -15.71 -7.64
CA LEU A 170 7.93 -15.00 -6.92
C LEU A 170 7.60 -13.68 -7.59
N THR A 171 8.62 -12.91 -7.96
CA THR A 171 8.45 -11.62 -8.64
C THR A 171 7.79 -11.81 -10.00
N GLU A 172 8.17 -12.84 -10.74
CA GLU A 172 7.50 -13.21 -11.99
C GLU A 172 6.02 -13.55 -11.76
N SER A 173 5.71 -14.28 -10.69
CA SER A 173 4.31 -14.56 -10.32
C SER A 173 3.52 -13.30 -9.97
N ILE A 174 4.14 -12.31 -9.32
CA ILE A 174 3.51 -11.02 -9.01
C ILE A 174 3.22 -10.26 -10.31
N VAL A 175 4.18 -10.18 -11.24
CA VAL A 175 4.01 -9.51 -12.54
C VAL A 175 2.86 -10.14 -13.33
N GLU A 176 2.82 -11.47 -13.41
CA GLU A 176 1.73 -12.17 -14.10
C GLU A 176 0.36 -11.94 -13.44
N PHE A 177 0.30 -11.81 -12.12
CA PHE A 177 -0.93 -11.47 -11.41
C PHE A 177 -1.41 -10.06 -11.75
N ILE A 178 -0.48 -9.11 -11.86
CA ILE A 178 -0.78 -7.73 -12.28
C ILE A 178 -1.33 -7.71 -13.71
N TYR A 179 -0.71 -8.48 -14.62
CA TYR A 179 -1.20 -8.64 -15.98
C TYR A 179 -2.61 -9.23 -16.02
N PHE A 180 -2.87 -10.24 -15.21
CA PHE A 180 -4.19 -10.84 -15.08
C PHE A 180 -5.25 -9.79 -14.68
N LEU A 181 -4.98 -8.97 -13.66
CA LEU A 181 -5.90 -7.91 -13.24
C LEU A 181 -6.05 -6.79 -14.30
N ARG A 182 -4.94 -6.41 -14.96
CA ARG A 182 -4.95 -5.41 -16.04
C ARG A 182 -5.79 -5.86 -17.23
N ARG A 183 -5.67 -7.11 -17.65
CA ARG A 183 -6.53 -7.71 -18.69
C ARG A 183 -8.01 -7.68 -18.32
N LEU A 184 -8.36 -7.89 -17.05
CA LEU A 184 -9.75 -7.77 -16.58
C LEU A 184 -10.27 -6.32 -16.60
N MET A 185 -9.38 -5.35 -16.47
CA MET A 185 -9.68 -3.92 -16.50
C MET A 185 -9.52 -3.28 -17.88
N ASP A 186 -9.20 -4.07 -18.91
CA ASP A 186 -8.87 -3.61 -20.27
C ASP A 186 -7.73 -2.56 -20.28
N GLU A 187 -6.71 -2.81 -19.46
CA GLU A 187 -5.51 -1.98 -19.33
C GLU A 187 -4.27 -2.71 -19.87
N PRO A 188 -3.28 -1.98 -20.42
CA PRO A 188 -2.08 -2.59 -20.98
C PRO A 188 -1.26 -3.28 -19.89
N GLU A 189 -0.78 -4.50 -20.17
CA GLU A 189 0.04 -5.28 -19.24
C GLU A 189 1.28 -4.52 -18.75
N ILE A 190 1.93 -3.75 -19.63
CA ILE A 190 2.99 -2.80 -19.29
C ILE A 190 2.42 -1.38 -19.39
N ASN A 191 2.38 -0.67 -18.25
CA ASN A 191 1.85 0.69 -18.22
C ASN A 191 2.89 1.68 -18.79
N PRO A 192 2.58 2.45 -19.86
CA PRO A 192 3.56 3.34 -20.47
C PRO A 192 3.83 4.62 -19.64
N TYR A 193 2.96 4.93 -18.67
CA TYR A 193 2.99 6.20 -17.93
C TYR A 193 3.63 6.06 -16.56
N SER A 194 3.21 5.06 -15.78
CA SER A 194 3.71 4.87 -14.41
C SER A 194 3.24 3.58 -13.75
N SER A 195 3.97 3.13 -12.73
CA SER A 195 3.47 2.15 -11.75
C SER A 195 4.08 2.36 -10.36
N GLY A 196 3.42 1.79 -9.36
CA GLY A 196 3.82 1.82 -7.95
C GLY A 196 4.25 0.46 -7.40
N LEU A 197 5.02 0.47 -6.32
CA LEU A 197 5.38 -0.70 -5.52
C LEU A 197 5.18 -0.38 -4.03
N CYS A 198 4.50 -1.28 -3.30
CA CYS A 198 4.50 -1.32 -1.84
C CYS A 198 5.34 -2.51 -1.41
N ASP A 199 6.41 -2.33 -0.64
CA ASP A 199 7.29 -3.44 -0.22
C ASP A 199 7.88 -3.21 1.18
N ASP A 200 7.01 -2.98 2.16
CA ASP A 200 7.35 -2.49 3.51
C ASP A 200 8.37 -3.35 4.28
N CYS A 201 8.39 -4.66 4.05
CA CYS A 201 9.33 -5.55 4.72
C CYS A 201 10.73 -5.55 4.09
N SER A 202 10.95 -4.86 2.95
CA SER A 202 12.28 -4.71 2.36
C SER A 202 13.28 -4.02 3.31
N SER A 203 12.77 -3.17 4.21
CA SER A 203 13.55 -2.51 5.27
C SER A 203 14.17 -3.48 6.30
N TYR A 204 13.69 -4.72 6.39
CA TYR A 204 14.25 -5.74 7.28
C TYR A 204 15.57 -6.30 6.76
N ILE A 205 15.83 -6.16 5.45
CA ILE A 205 17.08 -6.58 4.84
C ILE A 205 18.12 -5.47 5.05
N PRO A 206 19.30 -5.78 5.65
CA PRO A 206 20.34 -4.78 5.85
C PRO A 206 20.75 -4.08 4.54
N PRO A 207 21.07 -2.77 4.56
CA PRO A 207 21.39 -2.02 3.34
C PRO A 207 22.51 -2.63 2.51
N LYS A 208 23.49 -3.28 3.15
CA LYS A 208 24.61 -3.94 2.46
C LYS A 208 24.21 -5.15 1.60
N LEU A 209 23.02 -5.70 1.82
CA LEU A 209 22.49 -6.86 1.09
C LEU A 209 21.47 -6.47 0.00
N TRP A 210 21.10 -5.19 -0.11
CA TRP A 210 20.05 -4.74 -1.04
C TRP A 210 20.40 -4.98 -2.50
N ASP A 211 21.65 -4.76 -2.88
CA ASP A 211 22.12 -5.01 -4.25
C ASP A 211 21.94 -6.46 -4.70
N GLU A 212 21.91 -7.39 -3.75
CA GLU A 212 21.80 -8.81 -4.00
C GLU A 212 20.36 -9.32 -3.86
N PHE A 213 19.61 -8.79 -2.87
CA PHE A 213 18.35 -9.39 -2.45
C PHE A 213 17.12 -8.49 -2.62
N VAL A 214 17.27 -7.21 -2.98
CA VAL A 214 16.14 -6.28 -3.14
C VAL A 214 16.12 -5.71 -4.55
N ILE A 215 17.20 -5.03 -4.94
CA ILE A 215 17.29 -4.24 -6.16
C ILE A 215 17.04 -5.06 -7.44
N PRO A 216 17.57 -6.29 -7.59
CA PRO A 216 17.30 -7.08 -8.79
C PRO A 216 15.81 -7.39 -8.98
N TYR A 217 15.07 -7.59 -7.89
CA TYR A 217 13.67 -7.98 -7.93
C TYR A 217 12.74 -6.78 -8.07
N TRP A 218 13.13 -5.62 -7.52
CA TRP A 218 12.46 -4.36 -7.84
C TRP A 218 12.63 -3.98 -9.31
N GLU A 219 13.83 -4.17 -9.89
CA GLU A 219 14.04 -3.94 -11.32
C GLU A 219 13.23 -4.92 -12.19
N GLN A 220 13.19 -6.20 -11.83
CA GLN A 220 12.33 -7.19 -12.51
C GLN A 220 10.86 -6.77 -12.42
N TYR A 221 10.37 -6.42 -11.23
CA TYR A 221 9.00 -5.97 -11.01
C TYR A 221 8.66 -4.74 -11.88
N TYR A 222 9.44 -3.66 -11.78
CA TYR A 222 9.14 -2.44 -12.52
C TYR A 222 9.26 -2.62 -14.02
N SER A 223 10.31 -3.29 -14.49
CA SER A 223 10.50 -3.53 -15.94
C SER A 223 9.41 -4.43 -16.50
N GLY A 224 8.85 -5.31 -15.66
CA GLY A 224 7.68 -6.12 -16.01
C GLY A 224 6.39 -5.31 -16.08
N ILE A 225 6.21 -4.22 -15.34
CA ILE A 225 4.87 -3.58 -15.26
C ILE A 225 4.82 -2.14 -15.76
N THR A 226 5.94 -1.49 -16.05
CA THR A 226 5.95 -0.09 -16.50
C THR A 226 7.21 0.26 -17.28
N SER A 227 7.03 1.00 -18.37
CA SER A 227 8.13 1.71 -19.05
C SER A 227 8.22 3.18 -18.63
N GLY A 228 7.26 3.65 -17.83
CA GLY A 228 7.17 5.02 -17.36
C GLY A 228 7.75 5.24 -15.95
N ARG A 229 7.15 6.18 -15.23
CA ARG A 229 7.59 6.63 -13.90
C ARG A 229 7.39 5.55 -12.82
N ARG A 230 8.35 5.47 -11.89
CA ARG A 230 8.35 4.48 -10.80
C ARG A 230 8.12 5.16 -9.44
N TYR A 231 7.04 4.77 -8.77
CA TYR A 231 6.65 5.28 -7.45
C TYR A 231 6.85 4.20 -6.41
N ILE A 232 7.31 4.56 -5.21
CA ILE A 232 7.53 3.55 -4.17
C ILE A 232 6.94 3.97 -2.83
N HIS A 233 6.32 3.01 -2.15
CA HIS A 233 5.92 3.07 -0.76
C HIS A 233 6.67 1.97 -0.01
N VAL A 234 7.54 2.36 0.92
CA VAL A 234 8.24 1.42 1.79
C VAL A 234 8.44 2.07 3.14
N GLU A 235 7.87 1.45 4.16
CA GLU A 235 8.04 1.88 5.54
C GLU A 235 9.41 1.48 6.14
N ASN A 236 9.78 2.18 7.22
CA ASN A 236 10.90 1.83 8.09
C ASN A 236 12.29 1.74 7.42
N LEU A 237 12.48 2.37 6.26
CA LEU A 237 13.82 2.57 5.70
C LEU A 237 14.70 3.38 6.68
N SER A 238 16.01 3.22 6.52
CA SER A 238 17.02 3.97 7.28
C SER A 238 17.87 4.79 6.31
N PRO A 239 18.63 5.80 6.77
CA PRO A 239 19.37 6.67 5.86
C PRO A 239 20.26 5.91 4.84
N PRO A 240 21.01 4.85 5.23
CA PRO A 240 21.80 4.06 4.28
C PRO A 240 21.01 3.33 3.19
N HIS A 241 19.70 3.14 3.36
CA HIS A 241 18.84 2.55 2.33
C HIS A 241 18.48 3.54 1.22
N LEU A 242 18.41 4.84 1.51
CA LEU A 242 17.81 5.82 0.62
C LEU A 242 18.51 5.93 -0.74
N LYS A 243 19.83 5.79 -0.77
CA LYS A 243 20.63 5.79 -2.02
C LYS A 243 20.15 4.76 -3.05
N TYR A 244 19.53 3.66 -2.62
CA TYR A 244 19.04 2.63 -3.53
C TYR A 244 17.78 3.04 -4.29
N LEU A 245 17.01 4.00 -3.77
CA LEU A 245 15.83 4.54 -4.46
C LEU A 245 16.23 5.25 -5.76
N GLU A 246 17.38 5.93 -5.77
CA GLU A 246 17.92 6.54 -7.00
C GLU A 246 18.41 5.46 -7.98
N LYS A 247 19.02 4.38 -7.46
CA LYS A 247 19.50 3.24 -8.26
C LYS A 247 18.37 2.58 -9.07
N VAL A 248 17.18 2.46 -8.48
CA VAL A 248 15.98 1.90 -9.15
C VAL A 248 15.13 2.95 -9.87
N ARG A 249 15.64 4.17 -10.05
CA ARG A 249 15.01 5.28 -10.80
C ARG A 249 13.63 5.65 -10.25
N ILE A 250 13.48 5.64 -8.93
CA ILE A 250 12.25 6.11 -8.28
C ILE A 250 12.10 7.61 -8.50
N VAL A 251 10.88 8.04 -8.87
CA VAL A 251 10.56 9.45 -9.09
C VAL A 251 9.80 10.08 -7.93
N HIS A 252 9.23 9.26 -7.03
CA HIS A 252 8.56 9.72 -5.81
C HIS A 252 8.57 8.63 -4.75
N TYR A 253 8.89 9.02 -3.52
CA TYR A 253 8.97 8.13 -2.37
C TYR A 253 7.89 8.47 -1.31
N ASP A 254 7.17 7.46 -0.85
CA ASP A 254 6.28 7.54 0.31
C ASP A 254 6.85 6.69 1.47
N PRO A 255 7.45 7.31 2.49
CA PRO A 255 7.99 6.64 3.67
C PRO A 255 6.94 6.22 4.70
N SER A 256 5.69 6.72 4.58
CA SER A 256 4.61 6.57 5.58
C SER A 256 5.11 6.61 7.03
N VAL A 257 5.19 5.46 7.73
CA VAL A 257 5.70 5.37 9.10
C VAL A 257 7.17 4.90 9.09
N SER A 258 8.10 5.84 9.26
CA SER A 258 9.54 5.56 9.22
C SER A 258 10.29 6.24 10.37
N PRO A 259 10.40 5.60 11.57
CA PRO A 259 10.94 6.24 12.77
C PRO A 259 12.44 6.60 12.68
N LYS A 260 13.16 6.04 11.71
CA LYS A 260 14.59 6.32 11.45
C LYS A 260 14.81 7.47 10.47
N LEU A 261 13.74 8.05 9.94
CA LEU A 261 13.78 9.12 8.94
C LEU A 261 13.09 10.37 9.48
N THR A 262 13.55 11.50 8.97
CA THR A 262 12.86 12.79 9.04
C THR A 262 12.90 13.42 7.65
N PRO A 263 12.06 14.43 7.34
CA PRO A 263 12.14 15.13 6.07
C PRO A 263 13.54 15.68 5.79
N LYS A 264 14.21 16.23 6.82
CA LYS A 264 15.58 16.75 6.73
C LYS A 264 16.59 15.67 6.34
N ILE A 265 16.46 14.47 6.90
CA ILE A 265 17.32 13.33 6.56
C ILE A 265 17.08 12.94 5.11
N ILE A 266 15.82 12.72 4.70
CA ILE A 266 15.51 12.29 3.32
C ILE A 266 16.03 13.33 2.32
N LYS A 267 15.78 14.62 2.59
CA LYS A 267 16.23 15.73 1.73
C LYS A 267 17.75 15.82 1.58
N ARG A 268 18.50 15.42 2.62
CA ARG A 268 19.96 15.39 2.60
C ARG A 268 20.49 14.20 1.80
N GLU A 269 19.88 13.03 1.95
CA GLU A 269 20.41 11.77 1.39
C GLU A 269 20.04 11.57 -0.09
N ILE A 270 18.87 12.06 -0.55
CA ILE A 270 18.39 11.85 -1.93
C ILE A 270 17.72 13.08 -2.52
N LYS A 271 17.67 13.17 -3.86
CA LYS A 271 16.99 14.26 -4.58
C LYS A 271 15.55 13.94 -4.97
N ILE A 272 15.09 12.72 -4.69
CA ILE A 272 13.77 12.23 -5.06
C ILE A 272 12.69 12.97 -4.25
N PRO A 273 11.65 13.53 -4.89
CA PRO A 273 10.50 14.08 -4.20
C PRO A 273 9.83 13.06 -3.28
N PHE A 274 9.34 13.49 -2.13
CA PHE A 274 8.71 12.57 -1.18
C PHE A 274 7.49 13.15 -0.50
N SER A 275 6.60 12.24 -0.11
CA SER A 275 5.47 12.53 0.78
C SER A 275 5.89 12.37 2.24
N TRP A 276 5.26 13.10 3.15
CA TRP A 276 5.45 12.97 4.59
C TRP A 276 4.10 12.85 5.28
N ARG A 277 3.90 11.70 5.95
CA ARG A 277 2.63 11.36 6.59
C ARG A 277 2.63 11.87 8.03
N LEU A 278 1.51 12.46 8.48
CA LEU A 278 1.17 12.56 9.89
C LEU A 278 0.29 11.36 10.26
N PRO A 279 0.81 10.30 10.91
CA PRO A 279 0.02 9.12 11.25
C PRO A 279 -1.08 9.45 12.26
N SER A 280 -2.21 8.75 12.16
CA SER A 280 -3.39 9.05 12.98
C SER A 280 -3.12 8.93 14.49
N PHE A 281 -2.28 7.98 14.91
CA PHE A 281 -1.92 7.77 16.31
C PHE A 281 -1.08 8.91 16.90
N MET A 282 -0.35 9.68 16.08
CA MET A 282 0.42 10.82 16.56
C MET A 282 -0.47 11.98 17.01
N TYR A 283 -1.69 12.11 16.45
CA TYR A 283 -2.64 13.12 16.92
C TYR A 283 -3.05 12.90 18.38
N LEU A 284 -2.88 11.70 18.96
CA LEU A 284 -3.22 11.46 20.36
C LEU A 284 -2.34 12.30 21.31
N SER A 285 -1.05 12.43 20.98
CA SER A 285 -0.06 13.14 21.80
C SER A 285 0.14 14.61 21.41
N MET A 286 -0.42 15.07 20.29
CA MET A 286 -0.22 16.43 19.77
C MET A 286 -1.41 17.34 20.05
N ASN A 287 -1.18 18.57 20.48
CA ASN A 287 -2.18 19.63 20.46
C ASN A 287 -2.22 20.34 19.07
N LYS A 288 -3.09 21.34 18.89
CA LYS A 288 -3.24 22.07 17.60
C LYS A 288 -1.97 22.84 17.22
N GLU A 289 -1.25 23.39 18.18
CA GLU A 289 0.01 24.11 17.98
C GLU A 289 1.14 23.14 17.57
N ASP A 290 1.21 21.96 18.19
CA ASP A 290 2.17 20.92 17.81
C ASP A 290 1.96 20.49 16.36
N ILE A 291 0.71 20.38 15.91
CA ILE A 291 0.36 20.04 14.52
C ILE A 291 0.79 21.14 13.56
N TYR A 292 0.55 22.40 13.92
CA TYR A 292 0.98 23.54 13.12
C TYR A 292 2.50 23.58 12.95
N ARG A 293 3.25 23.38 14.05
CA ARG A 293 4.71 23.28 14.02
C ARG A 293 5.18 22.11 13.18
N TRP A 294 4.60 20.93 13.37
CA TRP A 294 4.93 19.74 12.58
C TRP A 294 4.79 19.98 11.08
N VAL A 295 3.72 20.66 10.65
CA VAL A 295 3.50 21.01 9.24
C VAL A 295 4.57 21.98 8.74
N LEU A 296 4.82 23.08 9.45
CA LEU A 296 5.82 24.06 9.06
C LEU A 296 7.24 23.48 9.02
N ASP A 297 7.61 22.70 10.02
CA ASP A 297 8.94 22.10 10.13
C ASP A 297 9.12 21.06 9.03
N SER A 298 8.13 20.19 8.79
CA SER A 298 8.19 19.19 7.71
C SER A 298 8.37 19.84 6.33
N TYR A 299 7.68 20.96 6.08
CA TYR A 299 7.86 21.74 4.84
C TYR A 299 9.26 22.34 4.74
N ARG A 300 9.72 23.05 5.77
CA ARG A 300 11.04 23.69 5.82
C ARG A 300 12.18 22.68 5.68
N GLU A 301 11.99 21.49 6.22
CA GLU A 301 12.94 20.39 6.14
C GLU A 301 12.93 19.66 4.78
N GLY A 302 11.99 20.00 3.90
CA GLY A 302 12.05 19.63 2.48
C GLY A 302 11.00 18.64 1.99
N ALA A 303 9.95 18.33 2.77
CA ALA A 303 8.84 17.51 2.30
C ALA A 303 8.11 18.19 1.13
N ASN A 304 7.90 17.44 0.03
CA ASN A 304 7.23 17.94 -1.17
C ASN A 304 5.71 17.79 -1.10
N GLU A 305 5.26 16.73 -0.43
CA GLU A 305 3.86 16.46 -0.17
C GLU A 305 3.67 16.18 1.31
N MET A 306 2.66 16.76 1.94
CA MET A 306 2.21 16.35 3.28
C MET A 306 0.85 15.69 3.23
N TYR A 307 0.65 14.64 3.99
CA TYR A 307 -0.67 14.02 4.03
C TYR A 307 -1.02 13.42 5.38
N THR A 308 -2.32 13.27 5.59
CA THR A 308 -2.88 12.48 6.68
C THR A 308 -4.05 11.67 6.16
N THR A 309 -4.36 10.58 6.85
CA THR A 309 -5.43 9.66 6.47
C THR A 309 -6.51 9.68 7.55
N VAL A 310 -7.74 9.94 7.15
CA VAL A 310 -8.92 9.74 7.99
C VAL A 310 -9.11 8.25 8.19
N GLU A 311 -8.99 7.83 9.45
CA GLU A 311 -9.08 6.45 9.92
C GLU A 311 -10.09 6.36 11.08
N PRO A 312 -10.61 5.17 11.41
CA PRO A 312 -11.57 5.00 12.51
C PRO A 312 -11.12 5.63 13.84
N LEU A 313 -9.81 5.64 14.11
CA LEU A 313 -9.22 6.24 15.31
C LEU A 313 -9.60 7.72 15.48
N ILE A 314 -9.66 8.49 14.38
CA ILE A 314 -9.99 9.91 14.39
C ILE A 314 -11.36 10.16 15.01
N PHE A 315 -12.33 9.28 14.74
CA PHE A 315 -13.68 9.40 15.28
C PHE A 315 -13.78 8.86 16.70
N ARG A 316 -13.17 7.70 16.97
CA ARG A 316 -13.20 7.07 18.30
C ARG A 316 -12.59 7.95 19.39
N GLN A 317 -11.60 8.75 19.03
CA GLN A 317 -10.84 9.61 19.94
C GLN A 317 -11.20 11.10 19.78
N ASN A 318 -12.26 11.43 19.04
CA ASN A 318 -12.73 12.79 18.82
C ASN A 318 -11.65 13.77 18.33
N LEU A 319 -10.84 13.35 17.34
CA LEU A 319 -9.67 14.08 16.85
C LEU A 319 -9.97 14.99 15.64
N LEU A 320 -11.25 15.20 15.31
CA LEU A 320 -11.67 15.98 14.13
C LEU A 320 -11.07 17.39 14.12
N ASP A 321 -11.04 18.04 15.27
CA ASP A 321 -10.47 19.37 15.46
C ASP A 321 -8.97 19.43 15.17
N LYS A 322 -8.25 18.33 15.40
CA LYS A 322 -6.83 18.20 15.11
C LYS A 322 -6.58 17.98 13.61
N ILE A 323 -7.48 17.25 12.93
CA ILE A 323 -7.44 17.13 11.47
C ILE A 323 -7.69 18.49 10.80
N LYS A 324 -8.66 19.27 11.29
CA LYS A 324 -8.89 20.64 10.79
C LYS A 324 -7.66 21.53 10.99
N ALA A 325 -6.99 21.45 12.14
CA ALA A 325 -5.75 22.17 12.37
C ALA A 325 -4.64 21.79 11.37
N PHE A 326 -4.52 20.51 10.99
CA PHE A 326 -3.61 20.07 9.93
C PHE A 326 -3.96 20.72 8.57
N ILE A 327 -5.24 20.71 8.18
CA ILE A 327 -5.72 21.34 6.93
C ILE A 327 -5.38 22.84 6.93
N ASP A 328 -5.74 23.55 8.00
CA ASP A 328 -5.52 24.99 8.13
C ASP A 328 -4.03 25.35 8.10
N ALA A 329 -3.18 24.52 8.73
CA ALA A 329 -1.73 24.68 8.68
C ALA A 329 -1.20 24.52 7.25
N CYS A 330 -1.65 23.49 6.53
CA CYS A 330 -1.20 23.24 5.16
C CYS A 330 -1.65 24.34 4.18
N LYS A 331 -2.88 24.86 4.33
CA LYS A 331 -3.40 25.97 3.50
C LYS A 331 -2.62 27.27 3.66
N LYS A 332 -1.89 27.45 4.76
CA LYS A 332 -1.06 28.63 5.03
C LYS A 332 0.32 28.55 4.37
N ILE A 333 0.76 27.37 3.93
CA ILE A 333 2.00 27.21 3.17
C ILE A 333 1.74 27.68 1.74
N ARG A 334 2.45 28.73 1.31
CA ARG A 334 2.39 29.31 -0.03
C ARG A 334 3.41 28.68 -0.97
#